data_AF-A0AA96EHE6-F1
#
_entry.id   AF-A0AA96EHE6-F1
#
_cell.length_a   1.000
_cell.length_b   1.000
_cell.length_c   1.000
_cell.angle_alpha   90.00
_cell.angle_beta   90.00
_cell.angle_gamma   90.00
#
_symmetry.space_group_name_H-M   'P 1'
#
loop_
_entity.id
_entity.type
_entity.pdbx_description
1 polymer ?
#
loop_
_entity_poly.entity_id
_entity_poly.type
_entity_poly.pdbx_seq_one_letter_code
_entity_poly.pdbx_strand_id
1 'polypeptide(L)'
;MTTLVSYHVTSRPDRGWAILRNNQPIGHREELFDAVAFATHLAEREAGSPHYATRVAVRTERDARRVAQWAEACDQDAWPAPASMR
;
A
#
# COMPACT_ATOMS: atom_id res chain seq x y z
N MET A 1 -4.29 -8.33 -23.72
CA MET A 1 -3.06 -7.56 -23.41
C MET A 1 -3.24 -6.97 -22.03
N THR A 2 -2.32 -7.25 -21.10
CA THR A 2 -2.44 -6.81 -19.69
C THR A 2 -1.63 -5.54 -19.50
N THR A 3 -2.24 -4.51 -18.92
CA THR A 3 -1.60 -3.23 -18.63
C THR A 3 -1.11 -3.21 -17.18
N LEU A 4 0.18 -2.94 -16.98
CA LEU A 4 0.73 -2.73 -15.64
C LEU A 4 0.40 -1.32 -15.15
N VAL A 5 -0.25 -1.21 -14.00
CA VAL A 5 -0.45 0.05 -13.28
C VAL A 5 0.45 0.07 -12.05
N SER A 6 1.25 1.12 -11.94
CA SER A 6 2.20 1.31 -10.83
C SER A 6 1.75 2.44 -9.93
N TYR A 7 1.54 2.14 -8.65
CA TYR A 7 1.34 3.13 -7.61
C TYR A 7 2.65 3.38 -6.87
N HIS A 8 3.09 4.63 -6.82
CA HIS A 8 4.29 5.05 -6.11
C HIS A 8 3.94 5.97 -4.95
N VAL A 9 4.36 5.59 -3.75
CA VAL A 9 4.22 6.38 -2.52
C VAL A 9 5.57 7.02 -2.21
N THR A 10 5.61 8.36 -2.23
CA THR A 10 6.86 9.13 -2.16
C THR A 10 6.78 10.19 -1.07
N SER A 11 7.82 10.29 -0.24
CA SER A 11 7.89 11.34 0.77
C SER A 11 8.07 12.72 0.12
N ARG A 12 7.30 13.68 0.61
CA ARG A 12 7.39 15.10 0.35
C ARG A 12 7.65 15.80 1.69
N PRO A 13 8.82 16.44 1.87
CA PRO A 13 9.21 17.05 3.14
C PRO A 13 8.19 18.07 3.68
N ASP A 14 7.39 18.69 2.83
CA ASP A 14 6.44 19.75 3.16
C ASP A 14 4.99 19.28 3.33
N ARG A 15 4.65 18.06 2.90
CA ARG A 15 3.24 17.62 2.71
C ARG A 15 2.99 16.13 3.00
N GLY A 16 3.91 15.47 3.71
CA GLY A 16 3.79 14.05 4.03
C GLY A 16 4.17 13.15 2.86
N TRP A 17 3.20 12.40 2.32
CA TRP A 17 3.39 11.34 1.33
C TRP A 17 2.50 11.56 0.11
N ALA A 18 3.12 11.76 -1.06
CA ALA A 18 2.42 11.81 -2.33
C ALA A 18 2.21 10.41 -2.90
N ILE A 19 1.01 10.17 -3.45
CA ILE A 19 0.66 8.95 -4.18
C ILE A 19 0.60 9.28 -5.67
N LEU A 20 1.32 8.51 -6.48
CA LEU A 20 1.39 8.66 -7.93
C LEU A 20 0.89 7.37 -8.60
N ARG A 21 0.02 7.49 -9.60
CA ARG A 21 -0.39 6.40 -10.49
C ARG A 21 0.32 6.55 -11.82
N ASN A 22 1.12 5.57 -12.23
CA ASN A 22 1.96 5.64 -13.43
C ASN A 22 2.75 6.96 -13.52
N ASN A 23 3.37 7.35 -12.40
CA ASN A 23 4.11 8.62 -12.22
C ASN A 23 3.28 9.90 -12.30
N GLN A 24 1.94 9.82 -12.38
CA GLN A 24 1.05 10.97 -12.31
C GLN A 24 0.51 11.13 -10.88
N PRO A 25 0.61 12.31 -10.25
CA PRO A 25 0.13 12.52 -8.89
C PRO A 25 -1.41 12.41 -8.84
N ILE A 26 -1.91 11.60 -7.90
CA ILE A 26 -3.35 11.39 -7.71
C ILE A 26 -3.83 11.80 -6.31
N GLY A 27 -2.91 12.10 -5.39
CA GLY A 27 -3.25 12.52 -4.04
C GLY A 27 -2.06 12.58 -3.10
N HIS A 28 -2.34 12.91 -1.84
CA HIS A 28 -1.37 12.89 -0.75
C HIS A 28 -2.04 12.47 0.56
N ARG A 29 -1.24 11.97 1.51
CA ARG A 29 -1.60 11.71 2.91
C ARG A 29 -0.47 12.18 3.82
N GLU A 30 -0.79 12.56 5.04
CA GLU A 30 0.22 13.02 6.00
C GLU A 30 1.11 11.87 6.48
N GLU A 31 0.50 10.71 6.73
CA GLU A 31 1.16 9.51 7.24
C GLU A 31 1.49 8.49 6.14
N LEU A 32 2.60 7.75 6.34
CA LEU A 32 3.07 6.73 5.39
C LEU A 32 2.06 5.60 5.23
N PHE A 33 1.57 5.06 6.35
CA PHE A 33 0.69 3.91 6.35
C PHE A 33 -0.66 4.23 5.70
N ASP A 34 -1.20 5.42 5.95
CA ASP A 34 -2.41 5.92 5.29
C ASP A 34 -2.21 6.07 3.78
N ALA A 35 -1.04 6.57 3.36
CA ALA A 35 -0.70 6.70 1.94
C ALA A 35 -0.63 5.34 1.25
N VAL A 36 -0.01 4.35 1.91
CA VAL A 36 0.12 2.98 1.40
C VAL A 36 -1.25 2.30 1.36
N ALA A 37 -2.03 2.36 2.43
CA ALA A 37 -3.38 1.79 2.49
C ALA A 37 -4.27 2.37 1.38
N PHE A 38 -4.23 3.68 1.16
CA PHE A 38 -4.95 4.33 0.06
C PHE A 38 -4.48 3.84 -1.31
N ALA A 39 -3.16 3.72 -1.54
CA ALA A 39 -2.60 3.22 -2.79
C ALA A 39 -2.99 1.76 -3.05
N THR A 40 -2.94 0.92 -2.02
CA THR A 40 -3.35 -0.50 -2.06
C THR A 40 -4.83 -0.63 -2.41
N HIS A 41 -5.72 0.14 -1.76
CA HIS A 41 -7.15 0.10 -2.05
C HIS A 41 -7.45 0.42 -3.53
N LEU A 42 -6.76 1.41 -4.11
CA LEU A 42 -6.91 1.75 -5.53
C LEU A 42 -6.33 0.65 -6.43
N ALA A 43 -5.18 0.09 -6.08
CA ALA A 43 -4.56 -1.00 -6.81
C ALA A 43 -5.46 -2.25 -6.84
N GLU A 44 -6.02 -2.66 -5.71
CA GLU A 44 -6.96 -3.79 -5.62
C GLU A 44 -8.20 -3.57 -6.49
N ARG A 45 -8.77 -2.37 -6.47
CA ARG A 45 -9.93 -2.03 -7.30
C ARG A 45 -9.61 -2.16 -8.79
N GLU A 46 -8.42 -1.76 -9.22
CA GLU A 46 -8.00 -1.90 -10.62
C GLU A 46 -7.64 -3.35 -10.98
N ALA A 47 -6.99 -4.09 -10.08
CA ALA A 47 -6.67 -5.51 -10.24
C ALA A 47 -7.93 -6.40 -10.35
N GLY A 48 -9.08 -5.92 -9.86
CA GLY A 48 -10.37 -6.57 -10.09
C GLY A 48 -10.79 -6.68 -11.57
N SER A 49 -10.14 -5.94 -12.47
CA SER A 49 -10.32 -6.07 -13.91
C SER A 49 -9.25 -6.99 -14.53
N PRO A 50 -9.63 -7.95 -15.40
CA PRO A 50 -8.70 -8.94 -15.96
C PRO A 50 -7.66 -8.32 -16.93
N HIS A 51 -7.78 -7.03 -17.24
CA HIS A 51 -6.86 -6.32 -18.12
C HIS A 51 -5.75 -5.58 -17.38
N TYR A 52 -5.82 -5.49 -16.05
CA TYR A 52 -4.84 -4.76 -15.26
C TYR A 52 -4.07 -5.68 -14.32
N ALA A 53 -2.76 -5.47 -14.29
CA ALA A 53 -1.90 -5.94 -13.22
C ALA A 53 -1.46 -4.71 -12.43
N THR A 54 -1.44 -4.77 -11.10
CA THR A 54 -1.11 -3.62 -10.26
C THR A 54 0.07 -3.90 -9.36
N ARG A 55 0.85 -2.87 -9.07
CA ARG A 55 1.88 -2.90 -8.03
C ARG A 55 1.86 -1.62 -7.22
N VAL A 56 2.18 -1.72 -5.93
CA VAL A 56 2.39 -0.59 -5.02
C VAL A 56 3.85 -0.60 -4.59
N ALA A 57 4.53 0.53 -4.70
CA ALA A 57 5.92 0.71 -4.33
C ALA A 57 6.09 1.96 -3.47
N VAL A 58 6.95 1.87 -2.45
CA VAL A 58 7.40 3.02 -1.65
C VAL A 58 8.80 3.43 -2.08
N ARG A 59 9.10 4.73 -1.98
CA ARG A 59 10.30 5.33 -2.58
C ARG A 59 11.63 4.79 -2.03
N THR A 60 11.70 4.43 -0.75
CA THR A 60 12.96 4.03 -0.11
C THR A 60 12.86 2.64 0.51
N GLU A 61 13.98 1.91 0.53
CA GLU A 61 14.06 0.61 1.22
C GLU A 61 13.79 0.70 2.73
N ARG A 62 14.07 1.86 3.34
CA ARG A 62 13.75 2.12 4.74
C ARG A 62 12.24 2.14 4.95
N ASP A 63 11.51 2.82 4.07
CA ASP A 63 10.05 2.90 4.15
C ASP A 63 9.41 1.56 3.78
N ALA A 64 9.98 0.83 2.81
CA ALA A 64 9.56 -0.52 2.49
C ALA A 64 9.65 -1.45 3.70
N ARG A 65 10.77 -1.39 4.46
CA ARG A 65 10.93 -2.15 5.70
C ARG A 65 9.90 -1.78 6.77
N ARG A 66 9.62 -0.49 6.95
CA ARG A 66 8.60 -0.02 7.91
C ARG A 66 7.20 -0.54 7.57
N VAL A 67 6.85 -0.52 6.28
CA VAL A 67 5.56 -1.03 5.80
C VAL A 67 5.46 -2.55 5.96
N ALA A 68 6.54 -3.29 5.66
CA ALA A 68 6.57 -4.74 5.85
C ALA A 68 6.38 -5.13 7.33
N GLN A 69 7.10 -4.46 8.25
CA GLN A 69 6.94 -4.69 9.69
C GLN A 69 5.54 -4.37 10.19
N TRP A 70 4.93 -3.29 9.69
CA TRP A 70 3.55 -2.95 10.02
C TRP A 70 2.56 -4.01 9.52
N ALA A 71 2.74 -4.51 8.29
CA ALA A 71 1.90 -5.56 7.73
C ALA A 71 2.02 -6.87 8.53
N GLU A 72 3.24 -7.26 8.92
CA GLU A 72 3.50 -8.42 9.78
C GLU A 72 2.81 -8.28 11.15
N ALA A 73 2.85 -7.08 11.76
CA ALA A 73 2.17 -6.82 13.02
C ALA A 73 0.64 -6.91 12.89
N CYS A 74 0.05 -6.38 11.82
CA CYS A 74 -1.39 -6.49 11.58
C CYS A 74 -1.84 -7.93 11.35
N ASP A 75 -1.01 -8.78 10.74
CA ASP A 75 -1.31 -10.21 10.58
C ASP A 75 -1.27 -10.96 11.92
N GLN A 76 -0.43 -10.53 12.86
CA GLN A 76 -0.37 -11.10 14.21
C GLN A 76 -1.52 -10.66 15.12
N ASP A 77 -2.06 -9.46 14.93
CA ASP A 77 -3.24 -8.95 15.63
C ASP A 77 -4.58 -9.45 15.05
N ALA A 78 -4.55 -10.08 13.86
CA ALA A 78 -5.70 -10.72 13.25
C ALA A 78 -6.04 -12.06 13.94
N TRP A 79 -6.68 -11.97 15.12
CA TRP A 79 -7.39 -13.03 15.85
C TRP A 79 -6.53 -14.12 16.54
N PRO A 80 -6.52 -14.21 17.89
CA PRO A 80 -6.09 -15.44 18.55
C PRO A 80 -7.08 -16.54 18.18
N ALA A 81 -6.61 -17.62 17.54
CA ALA A 81 -7.41 -18.83 17.29
C ALA A 81 -8.27 -19.13 18.53
N PRO A 82 -9.59 -19.35 18.39
CA PRO A 82 -10.46 -19.52 19.55
C PRO A 82 -9.88 -20.65 20.39
N ALA A 83 -9.53 -20.34 21.63
CA ALA A 83 -9.01 -21.32 22.58
C ALA A 83 -9.98 -22.48 22.59
N SER A 84 -9.53 -23.64 22.10
CA SER A 84 -10.29 -24.88 22.17
C SER A 84 -10.68 -25.10 23.62
N MET A 85 -11.96 -24.85 23.93
CA MET A 85 -12.59 -25.28 25.16
C MET A 85 -12.43 -26.81 25.24
N ARG A 86 -11.58 -27.26 26.15
CA ARG A 86 -11.52 -28.63 26.64
C ARG A 86 -11.95 -28.62 28.10
#